data_AF-A0A847NK90-F1
#
_entry.id   AF-A0A847NK90-F1
#
_cell.length_a   1.000
_cell.length_b   1.000
_cell.length_c   1.000
_cell.angle_alpha   90.00
_cell.angle_beta   90.00
_cell.angle_gamma   90.00
#
_symmetry.space_group_name_H-M   'P 1'
#
loop_
_entity.id
_entity.type
_entity.pdbx_description
1 polymer ?
#
loop_
_entity_poly.entity_id
_entity_poly.type
_entity_poly.pdbx_seq_one_letter_code
_entity_poly.pdbx_strand_id
1 'polypeptide(L)'
;MKSGKLNNELLKSIVFNNITYQREEIMVRAGIGEDCAVIDFGEFACVISTDPITGANNKVGRLAVHIACNDIASNGVEPLGLLLTLLVPEGTT
;
A
#
# COMPACT_ATOMS: atom_id res chain seq x y z
N MET A 1 -22.64 -6.43 3.78
CA MET A 1 -21.39 -6.77 3.05
C MET A 1 -20.88 -8.10 3.57
N LYS A 2 -20.24 -8.90 2.72
CA LYS A 2 -19.47 -10.07 3.19
C LYS A 2 -18.17 -9.59 3.84
N SER A 3 -17.69 -10.30 4.85
CA SER A 3 -16.40 -10.02 5.48
C SER A 3 -15.26 -10.21 4.47
N GLY A 4 -14.24 -9.35 4.51
CA GLY A 4 -13.06 -9.41 3.64
C GLY A 4 -12.80 -8.12 2.87
N LYS A 5 -11.92 -8.18 1.86
CA LYS A 5 -11.63 -7.06 0.95
C LYS A 5 -12.86 -6.73 0.09
N LEU A 6 -12.97 -5.47 -0.34
CA LEU A 6 -13.99 -5.05 -1.30
C LEU A 6 -13.78 -5.79 -2.64
N ASN A 7 -14.87 -6.10 -3.33
CA ASN A 7 -14.75 -6.60 -4.70
C ASN A 7 -14.35 -5.45 -5.66
N ASN A 8 -13.85 -5.81 -6.84
CA ASN A 8 -13.31 -4.85 -7.80
C ASN A 8 -14.35 -3.82 -8.27
N GLU A 9 -15.61 -4.23 -8.47
CA GLU A 9 -16.70 -3.36 -8.91
C GLU A 9 -16.99 -2.26 -7.87
N LEU A 10 -17.05 -2.66 -6.60
CA LEU A 10 -17.32 -1.76 -5.50
C LEU A 10 -16.12 -0.86 -5.24
N LEU A 11 -14.89 -1.40 -5.22
CA LEU A 11 -13.66 -0.62 -5.07
C LEU A 11 -13.56 0.46 -6.15
N LYS A 12 -13.86 0.11 -7.41
CA LYS A 12 -13.90 1.08 -8.51
C LYS A 12 -14.95 2.15 -8.30
N SER A 13 -16.18 1.77 -7.96
CA SER A 13 -17.30 2.72 -7.86
C SER A 13 -17.20 3.67 -6.67
N ILE A 14 -16.68 3.21 -5.53
CA ILE A 14 -16.63 4.03 -4.30
C ILE A 14 -15.28 4.71 -4.06
N VAL A 15 -14.18 4.13 -4.55
CA VAL A 15 -12.83 4.70 -4.36
C VAL A 15 -12.31 5.30 -5.66
N PHE A 16 -11.98 4.47 -6.65
CA PHE A 16 -11.20 4.93 -7.81
C PHE A 16 -11.92 6.00 -8.65
N ASN A 17 -13.23 5.85 -8.88
CA ASN A 17 -14.01 6.83 -9.62
C ASN A 17 -14.12 8.20 -8.91
N ASN A 18 -13.82 8.27 -7.61
CA ASN A 18 -13.85 9.49 -6.82
C ASN A 18 -12.47 10.16 -6.69
N ILE A 19 -11.40 9.55 -7.20
CA ILE A 19 -10.07 10.17 -7.27
C ILE A 19 -10.02 11.07 -8.50
N THR A 20 -10.47 12.31 -8.34
CA THR A 20 -10.57 13.29 -9.45
C THR A 20 -9.30 14.11 -9.66
N TYR A 21 -8.50 14.29 -8.61
CA TYR A 21 -7.23 15.01 -8.69
C TYR A 21 -6.11 14.08 -9.14
N GLN A 22 -5.35 14.50 -10.14
CA GLN A 22 -4.26 13.75 -10.71
C GLN A 22 -3.01 14.62 -10.80
N ARG A 23 -1.89 14.04 -10.39
CA ARG A 23 -0.54 14.62 -10.44
C ARG A 23 0.25 13.96 -11.56
N GLU A 24 0.89 14.75 -12.42
CA GLU A 24 1.56 14.26 -13.64
C GLU A 24 2.75 13.35 -13.33
N GLU A 25 3.45 13.60 -12.23
CA GLU A 25 4.58 12.79 -11.75
C GLU A 25 4.18 11.39 -11.25
N ILE A 26 2.89 11.06 -11.17
CA ILE A 26 2.46 9.73 -10.76
C ILE A 26 2.29 8.86 -12.01
N MET A 27 3.29 8.02 -12.28
CA MET A 27 3.35 7.13 -13.45
C MET A 27 2.37 5.97 -13.34
N VAL A 28 2.30 5.35 -12.15
CA VAL A 28 1.36 4.25 -11.84
C VAL A 28 0.47 4.70 -10.69
N ARG A 29 -0.85 4.66 -10.92
CA ARG A 29 -1.88 5.13 -9.98
C ARG A 29 -2.61 3.94 -9.36
N ALA A 30 -3.46 4.24 -8.38
CA ALA A 30 -4.37 3.26 -7.82
C ALA A 30 -5.26 2.63 -8.92
N GLY A 31 -5.25 1.30 -8.98
CA GLY A 31 -5.93 0.52 -10.01
C GLY A 31 -6.21 -0.90 -9.55
N ILE A 32 -6.97 -1.65 -10.35
CA ILE A 32 -7.21 -3.07 -10.09
C ILE A 32 -5.98 -3.86 -10.53
N GLY A 33 -5.37 -4.59 -9.58
CA GLY A 33 -4.16 -5.37 -9.84
C GLY A 33 -2.86 -4.58 -9.66
N GLU A 34 -2.94 -3.33 -9.21
CA GLU A 34 -1.77 -2.51 -8.88
C GLU A 34 -1.46 -2.61 -7.38
N ASP A 35 -0.27 -3.10 -7.03
CA ASP A 35 0.17 -3.26 -5.65
C ASP A 35 1.00 -2.05 -5.16
N CYS A 36 1.49 -1.21 -6.08
CA CYS A 36 2.34 -0.07 -5.76
C CYS A 36 1.98 1.16 -6.60
N ALA A 37 2.23 2.34 -6.06
CA ALA A 37 2.28 3.57 -6.85
C ALA A 37 3.73 3.84 -7.26
N VAL A 38 3.91 4.41 -8.46
CA VAL A 38 5.22 4.78 -9.00
C VAL A 38 5.24 6.27 -9.24
N ILE A 39 6.22 6.95 -8.65
CA ILE A 39 6.43 8.40 -8.74
C ILE A 39 7.68 8.67 -9.57
N ASP A 40 7.55 9.54 -10.56
CA ASP A 40 8.63 10.04 -11.40
C ASP A 40 9.43 11.14 -10.67
N PHE A 41 10.73 10.93 -10.55
CA PHE A 41 11.72 11.90 -10.07
C PHE A 41 12.74 12.27 -11.17
N GLY A 42 12.39 12.07 -12.45
CA GLY A 42 13.23 12.33 -13.61
C GLY A 42 14.17 11.18 -13.91
N GLU A 43 15.38 11.20 -13.33
CA GLU A 43 16.36 10.12 -13.52
C GLU A 43 16.03 8.85 -12.73
N PHE A 44 15.17 8.98 -11.72
CA PHE A 44 14.80 7.90 -10.81
C PHE A 44 13.28 7.77 -10.73
N ALA A 45 12.81 6.57 -10.39
CA ALA A 45 11.43 6.33 -9.98
C ALA A 45 11.41 5.89 -8.52
N CYS A 46 10.45 6.41 -7.75
CA CYS A 46 10.18 5.96 -6.39
C CYS A 46 8.94 5.08 -6.40
N VAL A 47 9.09 3.84 -5.95
CA VAL A 47 7.99 2.89 -5.80
C VAL A 47 7.57 2.86 -4.34
N ILE A 48 6.28 3.08 -4.11
CA ILE A 48 5.71 3.12 -2.75
C ILE A 48 4.52 2.16 -2.64
N SER A 49 4.47 1.44 -1.53
CA SER A 49 3.31 0.66 -1.09
C SER A 49 3.01 1.00 0.37
N THR A 50 1.81 0.66 0.81
CA THR A 50 1.40 0.68 2.21
C THR A 50 0.44 -0.46 2.47
N ASP A 51 0.67 -1.20 3.56
CA ASP A 51 -0.15 -2.37 3.87
C ASP A 51 -0.32 -2.51 5.40
N PRO A 52 -1.49 -2.18 5.96
CA PRO A 52 -1.70 -2.27 7.41
C PRO A 52 -1.89 -3.72 7.85
N ILE A 53 -1.14 -4.15 8.87
CA ILE A 53 -1.32 -5.47 9.48
C ILE A 53 -2.23 -5.37 10.70
N THR A 54 -3.41 -5.99 10.61
CA THR A 54 -4.42 -5.97 11.68
C THR A 54 -4.84 -7.36 12.18
N GLY A 55 -4.41 -8.45 11.52
CA GLY A 55 -4.85 -9.82 11.83
C GLY A 55 -3.75 -10.79 12.31
N ALA A 56 -2.57 -10.29 12.66
CA ALA A 56 -1.45 -11.14 13.05
C ALA A 56 -1.56 -11.58 14.53
N ASN A 57 -1.78 -12.87 14.78
CA ASN A 57 -1.83 -13.42 16.14
C ASN A 57 -0.45 -13.53 16.80
N ASN A 58 0.62 -13.60 16.01
CA ASN A 58 2.00 -13.73 16.48
C ASN A 58 2.97 -13.06 15.49
N LYS A 59 4.12 -12.59 15.98
CA LYS A 59 5.22 -12.03 15.16
C LYS A 59 4.80 -10.83 14.28
N VAL A 60 3.86 -10.02 14.75
CA VAL A 60 3.32 -8.87 13.99
C VAL A 60 4.42 -7.94 13.47
N GLY A 61 5.46 -7.64 14.26
CA GLY A 61 6.58 -6.81 13.80
C GLY A 61 7.39 -7.43 12.65
N ARG A 62 7.63 -8.74 12.69
CA ARG A 62 8.32 -9.45 11.59
C ARG A 62 7.45 -9.48 10.34
N LEU A 63 6.16 -9.75 10.48
CA LEU A 63 5.23 -9.75 9.36
C LEU A 63 5.11 -8.34 8.76
N ALA A 64 5.08 -7.28 9.57
CA ALA A 64 5.00 -5.90 9.11
C ALA A 64 6.14 -5.54 8.17
N VAL A 65 7.35 -5.94 8.51
CA VAL A 65 8.53 -5.75 7.66
C VAL A 65 8.40 -6.56 6.36
N HIS A 66 8.15 -7.87 6.44
CA HIS A 66 8.17 -8.71 5.26
C HIS A 66 7.01 -8.44 4.30
N ILE A 67 5.81 -8.19 4.80
CA ILE A 67 4.65 -7.90 3.95
C ILE A 67 4.88 -6.58 3.20
N ALA A 68 5.27 -5.52 3.90
CA ALA A 68 5.54 -4.23 3.26
C ALA A 68 6.68 -4.32 2.23
N CYS A 69 7.77 -5.04 2.53
CA CYS A 69 8.86 -5.24 1.58
C CYS A 69 8.46 -6.10 0.38
N ASN A 70 7.54 -7.05 0.54
CA ASN A 70 7.15 -7.96 -0.54
C ASN A 70 6.44 -7.24 -1.68
N ASP A 71 5.61 -6.24 -1.41
CA ASP A 71 4.95 -5.45 -2.46
C ASP A 71 5.96 -4.68 -3.31
N ILE A 72 6.98 -4.10 -2.67
CA ILE A 72 8.05 -3.40 -3.38
C ILE A 72 8.89 -4.40 -4.20
N ALA A 73 9.25 -5.53 -3.59
CA ALA A 73 10.06 -6.56 -4.24
C ALA A 73 9.32 -7.25 -5.40
N SER A 74 8.01 -7.43 -5.32
CA SER A 74 7.19 -8.00 -6.41
C SER A 74 7.13 -7.07 -7.63
N ASN A 75 7.36 -5.77 -7.44
CA ASN A 75 7.53 -4.77 -8.49
C ASN A 75 8.97 -4.74 -9.05
N GLY A 76 9.85 -5.65 -8.61
CA GLY A 76 11.24 -5.74 -9.08
C GLY A 76 12.17 -4.65 -8.53
N VAL A 77 11.76 -3.97 -7.47
CA VAL A 77 12.50 -2.87 -6.85
C VAL A 77 13.10 -3.30 -5.52
N GLU A 78 14.32 -2.84 -5.25
CA GLU A 78 14.96 -3.05 -3.95
C GLU A 78 14.33 -2.15 -2.88
N PRO A 79 13.83 -2.72 -1.76
CA PRO A 79 13.27 -1.91 -0.68
C PRO A 79 14.33 -0.99 -0.05
N LEU A 80 14.11 0.33 -0.17
CA LEU A 80 15.01 1.35 0.39
C LEU A 80 14.70 1.70 1.86
N GLY A 81 13.43 1.62 2.25
CA GLY A 81 12.98 2.03 3.58
C GLY A 81 11.54 1.60 3.86
N LEU A 82 11.12 1.73 5.11
CA LEU A 82 9.80 1.34 5.58
C LEU A 82 9.09 2.51 6.25
N LEU A 83 7.85 2.74 5.85
CA LEU A 83 6.91 3.59 6.58
C LEU A 83 5.91 2.69 7.31
N LEU A 84 5.97 2.70 8.64
CA LEU A 84 5.12 1.85 9.48
C LEU A 84 4.01 2.66 10.15
N THR A 85 2.79 2.15 10.06
CA THR A 85 1.64 2.67 10.82
C THR A 85 1.33 1.72 11.97
N LEU A 86 1.29 2.24 13.19
CA LEU A 86 0.93 1.48 14.39
C LEU A 86 -0.39 2.02 14.95
N LEU A 87 -1.38 1.14 15.07
CA LEU A 87 -2.63 1.42 15.77
C LEU A 87 -2.57 0.71 17.12
N VAL A 88 -2.35 1.47 18.18
CA VAL A 88 -2.15 0.96 19.53
C VAL A 88 -3.22 1.49 20.48
N PRO A 89 -3.61 0.73 21.53
CA PRO A 89 -4.50 1.23 22.56
C PRO A 89 -3.92 2.45 23.27
N GLU A 90 -4.82 3.30 23.79
CA GLU A 90 -4.45 4.39 24.67
C GLU A 90 -3.61 3.88 25.86
N GLY A 91 -2.54 4.61 26.21
CA GLY A 91 -1.64 4.26 27.30
C GLY A 91 -0.51 3.29 26.94
N THR A 92 -0.38 2.88 25.66
CA THR A 92 0.80 2.15 25.18
C THR A 92 2.03 3.07 25.15
N THR A 93 3.16 2.62 25.71
CA THR A 93 4.48 3.30 25.71
C THR A 93 5.53 2.53 24.94
#